data_AF-A0A7Y1W0R5-F1
#
_entry.id   AF-A0A7Y1W0R5-F1
#
_cell.length_a   1.000
_cell.length_b   1.000
_cell.length_c   1.000
_cell.angle_alpha   90.00
_cell.angle_beta   90.00
_cell.angle_gamma   90.00
#
_symmetry.space_group_name_H-M   'P 1'
#
loop_
_entity.id
_entity.type
_entity.pdbx_description
1 polymer ?
#
loop_
_entity_poly.entity_id
_entity_poly.type
_entity_poly.pdbx_seq_one_letter_code
_entity_poly.pdbx_strand_id
1 'polypeptide(L)'
;MTRTALIGLLLIIFAAPVAADEPAVACEEAMTVFHDVSRIGRKDRAAANMTRRHADMAEEGWRFADSEPYIENSDLEGLFITYVRSVPCPGGDDPPDN
;
A
#
# COMPACT_ATOMS: atom_id res chain seq x y z
N MET A 1 40.94 33.03 52.28
CA MET A 1 39.53 32.58 52.19
C MET A 1 38.99 33.00 50.83
N THR A 2 39.10 32.14 49.82
CA THR A 2 38.72 32.41 48.43
C THR A 2 37.40 31.70 48.11
N ARG A 3 36.39 32.47 47.69
CA ARG A 3 35.06 32.00 47.28
C ARG A 3 35.09 31.68 45.79
N THR A 4 34.83 30.42 45.43
CA THR A 4 34.61 30.02 44.03
C THR A 4 33.10 30.00 43.77
N ALA A 5 32.61 30.87 42.90
CA ALA A 5 31.23 30.85 42.42
C ALA A 5 31.17 30.04 41.12
N LEU A 6 30.38 28.96 41.10
CA LEU A 6 30.01 28.26 39.87
C LEU A 6 28.84 28.99 39.19
N ILE A 7 29.04 29.41 37.95
CA ILE A 7 27.99 29.95 37.08
C ILE A 7 27.49 28.78 36.21
N GLY A 8 26.26 28.33 36.46
CA GLY A 8 25.58 27.34 35.63
C GLY A 8 25.03 27.99 34.36
N LEU A 9 25.46 27.51 33.20
CA LEU A 9 24.95 27.91 31.90
C LEU A 9 23.67 27.12 31.58
N LEU A 10 22.53 27.82 31.51
CA LEU A 10 21.24 27.25 31.13
C LEU A 10 21.06 27.37 29.61
N LEU A 11 21.03 26.24 28.90
CA LEU A 11 20.74 26.15 27.48
C LEU A 11 19.22 26.05 27.28
N ILE A 12 18.64 27.07 26.65
CA ILE A 12 17.22 27.11 26.26
C ILE A 12 17.12 26.55 24.84
N ILE A 13 16.40 25.44 24.67
CA ILE A 13 16.11 24.84 23.36
C ILE A 13 14.81 25.47 22.83
N PHE A 14 14.89 26.18 21.70
CA PHE A 14 13.70 26.64 20.98
C PHE A 14 13.12 25.48 20.17
N ALA A 15 11.92 25.01 20.54
CA ALA A 15 11.15 24.08 19.73
C ALA A 15 10.44 24.87 18.62
N ALA A 16 10.86 24.69 17.36
CA ALA A 16 10.10 25.18 16.23
C ALA A 16 8.83 24.32 16.05
N PRO A 17 7.67 24.92 15.70
CA PRO A 17 6.49 24.15 15.37
C PRO A 17 6.75 23.36 14.08
N VAL A 18 6.69 22.03 14.18
CA VAL A 18 6.64 21.16 13.01
C VAL A 18 5.26 21.35 12.38
N ALA A 19 5.22 21.89 11.16
CA ALA A 19 4.01 21.85 10.35
C ALA A 19 3.69 20.35 10.09
N ALA A 20 2.52 19.91 10.55
CA ALA A 20 2.01 18.60 10.21
C ALA A 20 1.51 18.66 8.77
N ASP A 21 2.12 17.90 7.86
CA ASP A 21 1.51 17.61 6.56
C ASP A 21 0.19 16.90 6.84
N GLU A 22 -0.93 17.52 6.45
CA GLU A 22 -2.21 16.82 6.46
C GLU A 22 -2.15 15.68 5.43
N PRO A 23 -2.61 14.47 5.78
CA PRO A 23 -2.57 13.35 4.85
C PRO A 23 -3.45 13.69 3.65
N ALA A 24 -2.84 13.72 2.47
CA ALA A 24 -3.57 13.85 1.22
C ALA A 24 -4.72 12.82 1.18
N VAL A 25 -5.93 13.27 0.85
CA VAL A 25 -7.09 12.40 0.71
C VAL A 25 -6.80 11.46 -0.46
N ALA A 26 -6.42 10.23 -0.14
CA ALA A 26 -6.13 9.20 -1.13
C ALA A 26 -7.43 8.44 -1.45
N CYS A 27 -7.79 8.41 -2.73
CA CYS A 27 -8.81 7.50 -3.24
C CYS A 27 -8.16 6.14 -3.53
N GLU A 28 -8.95 5.08 -3.66
CA GLU A 28 -8.47 3.77 -4.12
C GLU A 28 -9.08 3.43 -5.48
N GLU A 29 -8.25 2.94 -6.40
CA GLU A 29 -8.72 2.24 -7.58
C GLU A 29 -8.57 0.73 -7.40
N ALA A 30 -9.41 -0.05 -8.10
CA ALA A 30 -9.44 -1.50 -8.02
C ALA A 30 -9.37 -2.15 -9.41
N MET A 31 -8.67 -3.26 -9.51
CA MET A 31 -8.58 -4.09 -10.71
C MET A 31 -8.76 -5.56 -10.36
N THR A 32 -9.68 -6.24 -11.06
CA THR A 32 -9.88 -7.69 -10.95
C THR A 32 -9.39 -8.40 -12.20
N VAL A 33 -8.56 -9.43 -12.03
CA VAL A 33 -7.99 -10.24 -13.11
C VAL A 33 -8.33 -11.72 -12.93
N PHE A 34 -8.59 -12.42 -14.03
CA PHE A 34 -8.72 -13.88 -14.01
C PHE A 34 -7.36 -14.55 -14.23
N HIS A 35 -7.01 -15.51 -13.36
CA HIS A 35 -5.84 -16.36 -13.49
C HIS A 35 -6.29 -17.81 -13.71
N ASP A 36 -6.05 -18.31 -14.91
CA ASP A 36 -6.29 -19.71 -15.28
C ASP A 36 -5.35 -20.63 -14.50
N VAL A 37 -5.92 -21.59 -13.77
CA VAL A 37 -5.20 -22.65 -13.06
C VAL A 37 -5.70 -24.05 -13.46
N SER A 38 -6.42 -24.13 -14.57
CA SER A 38 -7.04 -25.35 -15.09
C SER A 38 -6.02 -26.48 -15.25
N ARG A 39 -6.52 -27.72 -15.11
CA ARG A 39 -5.69 -28.94 -15.01
C ARG A 39 -4.77 -29.19 -16.22
N ILE A 40 -5.07 -28.60 -17.37
CA ILE A 40 -4.34 -28.78 -18.63
C ILE A 40 -3.07 -27.89 -18.68
N GLY A 41 -2.96 -26.85 -17.84
CA GLY A 41 -1.90 -25.83 -17.88
C GLY A 41 -0.63 -26.08 -17.05
N ARG A 42 -0.49 -27.26 -16.40
CA ARG A 42 0.56 -27.64 -15.42
C ARG A 42 0.28 -27.16 -13.98
N LYS A 43 -0.26 -28.08 -13.17
CA LYS A 43 -0.45 -27.92 -11.71
C LYS A 43 0.83 -27.54 -10.96
N ASP A 44 1.98 -27.95 -11.47
CA ASP A 44 3.27 -27.83 -10.78
C ASP A 44 3.78 -26.38 -10.65
N ARG A 45 3.06 -25.41 -11.22
CA ARG A 45 3.50 -24.01 -11.23
C ARG A 45 2.44 -22.98 -10.86
N ALA A 46 1.18 -23.36 -10.61
CA ALA A 46 0.12 -22.40 -10.31
C ALA A 46 0.46 -21.52 -9.09
N ALA A 47 0.89 -22.12 -7.98
CA ALA A 47 1.30 -21.38 -6.79
C ALA A 47 2.54 -20.49 -7.03
N ALA A 48 3.53 -20.98 -7.80
CA ALA A 48 4.74 -20.22 -8.12
C ALA A 48 4.45 -19.04 -9.08
N ASN A 49 3.58 -19.25 -10.06
CA ASN A 49 3.10 -18.21 -10.97
C ASN A 49 2.30 -17.16 -10.20
N MET A 50 1.46 -17.60 -9.25
CA MET A 50 0.73 -16.68 -8.40
C MET A 50 1.64 -15.86 -7.49
N THR A 51 2.63 -16.50 -6.87
CA THR A 51 3.64 -15.80 -6.06
C THR A 51 4.35 -14.72 -6.88
N ARG A 52 4.75 -15.04 -8.12
CA ARG A 52 5.37 -14.07 -9.03
C ARG A 52 4.41 -12.93 -9.38
N ARG A 53 3.17 -13.25 -9.73
CA ARG A 53 2.15 -12.25 -10.08
C ARG A 53 1.92 -11.26 -8.93
N HIS A 54 1.86 -11.73 -7.68
CA HIS A 54 1.74 -10.85 -6.52
C HIS A 54 2.96 -9.94 -6.35
N ALA A 55 4.17 -10.45 -6.59
CA ALA A 55 5.39 -9.64 -6.57
C ALA A 55 5.37 -8.57 -7.67
N ASP A 56 5.07 -8.95 -8.91
CA ASP A 56 4.97 -8.02 -10.05
C ASP A 56 3.95 -6.90 -9.76
N MET A 57 2.77 -7.25 -9.24
CA MET A 57 1.75 -6.27 -8.87
C MET A 57 2.20 -5.34 -7.73
N ALA A 58 2.93 -5.87 -6.75
CA ALA A 58 3.48 -5.07 -5.65
C ALA A 58 4.56 -4.08 -6.13
N GLU A 59 5.40 -4.47 -7.10
CA GLU A 59 6.36 -3.58 -7.76
C GLU A 59 5.66 -2.41 -8.50
N GLU A 60 4.46 -2.65 -9.01
CA GLU A 60 3.60 -1.65 -9.65
C GLU A 60 2.77 -0.80 -8.65
N GLY A 61 2.96 -1.00 -7.34
CA GLY A 61 2.25 -0.27 -6.28
C GLY A 61 0.85 -0.80 -5.97
N TRP A 62 0.47 -1.96 -6.50
CA TRP A 62 -0.79 -2.62 -6.20
C TRP A 62 -0.67 -3.52 -4.97
N ARG A 63 -1.72 -3.53 -4.16
CA ARG A 63 -1.88 -4.39 -3.00
C ARG A 63 -2.99 -5.41 -3.27
N PHE A 64 -2.76 -6.66 -2.86
CA PHE A 64 -3.81 -7.67 -2.86
C PHE A 64 -4.98 -7.24 -1.97
N ALA A 65 -6.20 -7.35 -2.50
CA ALA A 65 -7.43 -7.03 -1.78
C ALA A 65 -8.26 -8.30 -1.52
N ASP A 66 -8.51 -9.09 -2.55
CA ASP A 66 -9.35 -10.29 -2.45
C ASP A 66 -9.08 -11.31 -3.56
N SER A 67 -9.58 -12.54 -3.37
CA SER A 67 -9.60 -13.56 -4.40
C SER A 67 -10.78 -14.52 -4.26
N GLU A 68 -11.35 -14.91 -5.40
CA GLU A 68 -12.45 -15.88 -5.48
C GLU A 68 -12.06 -17.05 -6.39
N PRO A 69 -12.26 -18.32 -5.97
CA PRO A 69 -12.04 -19.46 -6.85
C PRO A 69 -13.15 -19.58 -7.89
N TYR A 70 -12.78 -19.84 -9.14
CA TYR A 70 -13.71 -20.22 -10.20
C TYR A 70 -13.73 -21.74 -10.33
N ILE A 71 -14.87 -22.35 -9.99
CA ILE A 71 -15.11 -23.78 -10.09
C ILE A 71 -16.11 -24.03 -11.21
N GLU A 72 -15.74 -24.89 -12.17
CA GLU A 72 -16.63 -25.35 -13.23
C GLU A 72 -16.60 -26.88 -13.26
N ASN A 73 -17.74 -27.54 -13.42
CA ASN A 73 -17.83 -29.00 -13.49
C ASN A 73 -17.15 -29.74 -12.31
N SER A 74 -17.13 -29.13 -11.12
CA SER A 74 -16.43 -29.61 -9.91
C SER A 74 -14.90 -29.58 -9.97
N ASP A 75 -14.32 -28.91 -10.96
CA ASP A 75 -12.89 -28.69 -11.09
C ASP A 75 -12.53 -27.20 -10.88
N LEU A 76 -11.39 -26.96 -10.24
CA LEU A 76 -10.83 -25.61 -10.12
C LEU A 76 -10.26 -25.20 -11.49
N GLU A 77 -10.89 -24.20 -12.09
CA GLU A 77 -10.51 -23.66 -13.39
C GLU A 77 -9.65 -22.41 -13.26
N GLY A 78 -9.86 -21.60 -12.21
CA GLY A 78 -9.14 -20.35 -12.05
C GLY A 78 -9.34 -19.65 -10.73
N LEU A 79 -8.73 -18.48 -10.61
CA LEU A 79 -8.91 -17.53 -9.52
C LEU A 79 -9.22 -16.16 -10.12
N PHE A 80 -10.28 -15.52 -9.66
CA PHE A 80 -10.41 -14.07 -9.78
C PHE A 80 -9.61 -13.42 -8.66
N ILE A 81 -8.80 -12.43 -8.99
CA ILE A 81 -7.93 -11.76 -8.01
C ILE A 81 -8.11 -10.27 -8.15
N THR A 82 -8.46 -9.62 -7.05
CA THR A 82 -8.64 -8.18 -6.98
C THR A 82 -7.44 -7.55 -6.30
N TYR A 83 -6.92 -6.51 -6.93
CA TYR A 83 -5.88 -5.64 -6.41
C TYR A 83 -6.41 -4.23 -6.27
N VAL A 84 -5.88 -3.50 -5.31
CA VAL A 84 -6.18 -2.08 -5.07
C VAL A 84 -4.90 -1.27 -4.99
N ARG A 85 -4.95 0.00 -5.36
CA ARG A 85 -3.88 0.97 -5.08
C ARG A 85 -4.44 2.35 -4.84
N SER A 86 -3.67 3.16 -4.12
CA SER A 86 -4.01 4.57 -3.90
C SER A 86 -3.83 5.38 -5.17
N VAL A 87 -4.78 6.25 -5.44
CA VAL A 87 -4.77 7.22 -6.54
C VAL A 87 -5.19 8.59 -6.04
N PRO A 88 -4.79 9.68 -6.71
CA PRO A 88 -5.36 10.99 -6.46
C PRO A 88 -6.89 10.95 -6.61
N CYS A 89 -7.61 11.56 -5.67
CA CYS A 89 -9.05 11.70 -5.83
C CYS A 89 -9.36 12.63 -7.01
N PRO A 90 -10.32 12.26 -7.89
CA PRO A 90 -10.74 13.16 -8.97
C PRO A 90 -11.29 14.46 -8.35
N GLY A 91 -10.65 15.60 -8.70
CA GLY A 91 -10.98 16.93 -8.16
C GLY A 91 -10.13 17.41 -6.98
N GLY A 92 -9.11 16.64 -6.54
CA GLY A 92 -8.26 16.99 -5.38
C GLY A 92 -7.26 18.14 -5.59
N ASP A 93 -7.19 18.71 -6.79
CA ASP A 93 -6.38 19.91 -7.08
C ASP A 93 -7.18 21.21 -6.94
N ASP A 94 -8.50 21.14 -6.76
CA ASP A 94 -9.30 22.33 -6.50
C ASP A 94 -9.06 22.78 -5.05
N PRO A 95 -8.54 23.99 -4.81
CA PRO A 95 -8.40 24.51 -3.46
C PRO A 95 -9.77 24.54 -2.78
N PRO A 96 -9.86 24.31 -1.46
CA PRO A 96 -11.14 24.37 -0.77
C PRO A 96 -11.80 25.73 -1.06
N ASP A 97 -13.05 25.71 -1.49
CA ASP A 97 -13.87 26.92 -1.67
C ASP A 97 -13.92 27.65 -0.31
N ASN A 98 -13.21 28.78 -0.22
CA ASN A 98 -13.17 29.63 0.96
C ASN A 98 -14.48 30.41 1.13
#